data_AF-A0AAV5M3S4-F1
#
_entry.id   AF-A0AAV5M3S4-F1
#
_cell.length_a   1.000
_cell.length_b   1.000
_cell.length_c   1.000
_cell.angle_alpha   90.00
_cell.angle_beta   90.00
_cell.angle_gamma   90.00
#
_symmetry.space_group_name_H-M   'P 1'
#
loop_
_entity.id
_entity.type
_entity.pdbx_description
1 polymer ?
#
loop_
_entity_poly.entity_id
_entity_poly.type
_entity_poly.pdbx_seq_one_letter_code
_entity_poly.pdbx_strand_id
1 'polypeptide(L)'
;MEVEVDDKDLKAAGAELLTDGRRGLRIHGWEIESRNNSILNSSSFQQWEQKLQTSHLPEMVFGDSCLVLKHIGSGTKIHFNAFDALAAWKQEGLPPVEVPAAAKWKFRSKPSQQVILDYDYTFTTPYFGSEAIEIDSDKHGSGEVYKQNSSLHWEDSEEKLDLVALALKEPILFYDEVVLYEDELADNGVSLLTVKVVSAISLMSCMIFFLYKIAC
;
A
#
# COMPACT_ATOMS: atom_id res chain seq x y z
N MET A 1 -2.86 9.99 -14.41
CA MET A 1 -2.96 9.82 -15.87
C MET A 1 -4.03 8.77 -16.10
N GLU A 2 -5.17 9.14 -16.70
CA GLU A 2 -6.16 8.13 -17.08
C GLU A 2 -5.59 7.37 -18.28
N VAL A 3 -5.38 6.07 -18.12
CA VAL A 3 -4.98 5.21 -19.23
C VAL A 3 -6.24 4.94 -20.03
N GLU A 4 -6.30 5.45 -21.27
CA GLU A 4 -7.33 5.06 -22.22
C GLU A 4 -7.03 3.63 -22.67
N VAL A 5 -7.88 2.70 -22.27
CA VAL A 5 -7.74 1.28 -22.59
C VAL A 5 -8.66 0.94 -23.77
N ASP A 6 -8.12 0.29 -24.81
CA ASP A 6 -8.91 -0.18 -25.95
C ASP A 6 -9.74 -1.42 -25.53
N ASP A 7 -11.05 -1.38 -25.75
CA ASP A 7 -11.97 -2.50 -25.55
C ASP A 7 -11.51 -3.79 -26.26
N LYS A 8 -10.81 -3.66 -27.40
CA LYS A 8 -10.24 -4.79 -28.13
C LYS A 8 -9.12 -5.47 -27.36
N ASP A 9 -8.28 -4.68 -26.69
CA ASP A 9 -7.14 -5.18 -25.91
C ASP A 9 -7.63 -5.87 -24.62
N LEU A 10 -8.63 -5.30 -23.95
CA LEU A 10 -9.32 -5.93 -22.82
C LEU A 10 -9.89 -7.30 -23.20
N LYS A 11 -10.63 -7.36 -24.31
CA LYS A 11 -11.20 -8.62 -24.81
C LYS A 11 -10.14 -9.63 -25.20
N ALA A 12 -9.05 -9.20 -25.83
CA ALA A 12 -7.94 -10.08 -26.22
C ALA A 12 -7.26 -10.72 -25.00
N ALA A 13 -7.18 -9.99 -23.89
CA ALA A 13 -6.62 -10.48 -22.63
C ALA A 13 -7.63 -11.28 -21.76
N GLY A 14 -8.91 -11.33 -22.16
CA GLY A 14 -9.97 -11.90 -21.31
C GLY A 14 -10.18 -11.10 -20.02
N ALA A 15 -10.00 -9.78 -20.10
CA ALA A 15 -10.07 -8.85 -18.99
C ALA A 15 -11.34 -7.99 -19.07
N GLU A 16 -11.89 -7.64 -17.90
CA GLU A 16 -13.13 -6.88 -17.76
C GLU A 16 -12.99 -5.82 -16.67
N LEU A 17 -13.30 -4.56 -16.97
CA LEU A 17 -13.31 -3.49 -15.95
C LEU A 17 -14.44 -3.72 -14.93
N LEU A 18 -14.21 -3.29 -13.68
CA LEU A 18 -15.27 -3.30 -12.67
C LEU A 18 -16.35 -2.24 -13.00
N THR A 19 -17.62 -2.63 -12.91
CA THR A 19 -18.77 -1.81 -13.38
C THR A 19 -19.66 -1.28 -12.28
N ASP A 20 -19.37 -1.59 -11.01
CA ASP A 20 -20.17 -1.23 -9.83
C ASP A 20 -19.73 0.10 -9.18
N GLY A 21 -19.05 0.96 -9.94
CA GLY A 21 -18.49 2.22 -9.45
C GLY A 21 -17.13 2.05 -8.76
N ARG A 22 -16.65 0.82 -8.58
CA ARG A 22 -15.27 0.55 -8.16
C ARG A 22 -14.32 0.73 -9.33
N ARG A 23 -13.11 1.20 -9.03
CA ARG A 23 -12.02 1.31 -10.00
C ARG A 23 -11.21 0.02 -9.93
N GLY A 24 -11.13 -0.70 -11.04
CA GLY A 24 -10.46 -1.99 -11.05
C GLY A 24 -10.64 -2.80 -12.33
N LEU A 25 -10.01 -3.97 -12.34
CA LEU A 25 -9.98 -4.89 -13.47
C LEU A 25 -10.12 -6.34 -12.96
N ARG A 26 -10.90 -7.16 -13.66
CA ARG A 26 -10.88 -8.62 -13.55
C ARG A 26 -10.09 -9.20 -14.70
N ILE A 27 -9.13 -10.07 -14.41
CA ILE A 27 -8.30 -10.73 -15.43
C ILE A 27 -7.80 -12.06 -14.88
N HIS A 28 -7.91 -13.14 -15.67
CA HIS A 28 -7.40 -14.48 -15.31
C HIS A 28 -7.75 -14.96 -13.89
N GLY A 29 -9.00 -14.73 -13.45
CA GLY A 29 -9.48 -15.14 -12.11
C GLY A 29 -9.08 -14.22 -10.96
N TRP A 30 -8.31 -13.16 -11.23
CA TRP A 30 -7.99 -12.10 -10.28
C TRP A 30 -8.95 -10.91 -10.45
N GLU A 31 -9.40 -10.37 -9.34
CA GLU A 31 -10.04 -9.05 -9.22
C GLU A 31 -9.03 -8.09 -8.58
N ILE A 32 -8.68 -7.04 -9.32
CA ILE A 32 -7.83 -5.94 -8.87
C ILE A 32 -8.75 -4.76 -8.60
N GLU A 33 -8.70 -4.20 -7.40
CA GLU A 33 -9.48 -3.03 -7.01
C GLU A 33 -8.56 -1.99 -6.36
N SER A 34 -8.69 -0.75 -6.79
CA SER A 34 -8.03 0.39 -6.17
C SER A 34 -9.05 1.37 -5.62
N ARG A 35 -8.75 1.95 -4.47
CA ARG A 35 -9.53 3.00 -3.83
C ARG A 35 -8.60 4.14 -3.45
N ASN A 36 -8.93 5.33 -3.92
CA ASN A 36 -8.26 6.58 -3.60
C ASN A 36 -9.28 7.48 -2.89
N ASN A 37 -9.13 7.62 -1.58
CA ASN A 37 -10.01 8.39 -0.71
C ASN A 37 -9.28 9.60 -0.11
N SER A 38 -10.00 10.44 0.63
CA SER A 38 -9.40 11.59 1.32
C SER A 38 -8.53 11.17 2.51
N ILE A 39 -7.72 12.11 2.99
CA ILE A 39 -7.00 11.94 4.25
C ILE A 39 -7.94 11.71 5.43
N LEU A 40 -7.42 11.10 6.50
CA LEU A 40 -8.13 10.93 7.76
C LEU A 40 -8.63 12.27 8.30
N ASN A 41 -9.86 12.27 8.81
CA ASN A 41 -10.34 13.36 9.64
C ASN A 41 -9.71 13.30 11.05
N SER A 42 -9.85 14.37 11.82
CA SER A 42 -9.22 14.48 13.14
C SER A 42 -9.61 13.39 14.13
N SER A 43 -10.85 12.90 14.10
CA SER A 43 -11.30 11.86 15.04
C SER A 43 -10.73 10.49 14.68
N SER A 44 -10.70 10.13 13.40
CA SER A 44 -10.05 8.90 12.93
C SER A 44 -8.54 8.94 13.16
N PHE A 45 -7.90 10.11 12.95
CA PHE A 45 -6.47 10.30 13.22
C PHE A 45 -6.13 10.01 14.69
N GLN A 46 -6.87 10.60 15.63
CA GLN A 46 -6.70 10.33 17.07
C GLN A 46 -6.92 8.84 17.43
N GLN A 47 -7.89 8.19 16.79
CA GLN A 47 -8.10 6.74 17.00
C GLN A 47 -6.90 5.93 16.53
N TRP A 48 -6.25 6.33 15.43
CA TRP A 48 -5.06 5.65 14.91
C TRP A 48 -3.87 5.85 15.82
N GLU A 49 -3.64 7.06 16.36
CA GLU A 49 -2.61 7.33 17.38
C GLU A 49 -2.76 6.38 18.58
N GLN A 50 -3.99 6.19 19.08
CA GLN A 50 -4.26 5.27 20.19
C GLN A 50 -4.02 3.80 19.80
N LYS A 51 -4.48 3.37 18.62
CA LYS A 51 -4.33 1.99 18.15
C LYS A 51 -2.87 1.62 17.88
N LEU A 52 -2.10 2.54 17.28
CA LEU A 52 -0.70 2.36 16.95
C LEU A 52 0.24 2.72 18.12
N GLN A 53 -0.30 3.24 19.23
CA GLN A 53 0.44 3.65 20.42
C GLN A 53 1.59 4.62 20.08
N THR A 54 1.26 5.65 19.30
CA THR A 54 2.19 6.69 18.84
C THR A 54 1.51 8.05 18.87
N SER A 55 2.26 9.10 19.19
CA SER A 55 1.83 10.51 19.04
C SER A 55 2.28 11.12 17.71
N HIS A 56 2.91 10.32 16.85
CA HIS A 56 3.47 10.75 15.58
C HIS A 56 2.92 9.88 14.46
N LEU A 57 2.22 10.51 13.53
CA LEU A 57 1.74 9.96 12.26
C LEU A 57 2.08 10.95 11.14
N PRO A 58 2.14 10.48 9.88
CA PRO A 58 2.30 11.36 8.72
C PRO A 58 1.25 12.47 8.68
N GLU A 59 1.60 13.65 8.18
CA GLU A 59 0.66 14.77 8.01
C GLU A 59 -0.57 14.39 7.16
N MET A 60 -0.36 13.58 6.12
CA MET A 60 -1.41 13.13 5.21
C MET A 60 -1.51 11.61 5.24
N VAL A 61 -2.47 11.08 5.99
CA VAL A 61 -2.76 9.63 6.03
C VAL A 61 -4.03 9.33 5.27
N PHE A 62 -3.94 8.54 4.21
CA PHE A 62 -5.07 8.15 3.37
C PHE A 62 -5.66 6.83 3.86
N GLY A 63 -6.31 6.87 5.03
CA GLY A 63 -6.65 5.65 5.78
C GLY A 63 -7.67 4.72 5.12
N ASP A 64 -8.54 5.26 4.26
CA ASP A 64 -9.52 4.49 3.49
C ASP A 64 -9.04 4.17 2.05
N SER A 65 -7.84 4.64 1.67
CA SER A 65 -7.21 4.28 0.40
C SER A 65 -6.58 2.90 0.49
N CYS A 66 -6.72 2.11 -0.56
CA CYS A 66 -6.10 0.79 -0.63
C CYS A 66 -6.01 0.26 -2.05
N LEU A 67 -5.07 -0.67 -2.26
CA LEU A 67 -5.04 -1.57 -3.41
C LEU A 67 -5.36 -2.99 -2.93
N VAL A 68 -6.21 -3.71 -3.65
CA VAL A 68 -6.61 -5.09 -3.33
C VAL A 68 -6.48 -5.96 -4.57
N LEU A 69 -5.82 -7.11 -4.42
CA LEU A 69 -5.79 -8.19 -5.41
C LEU A 69 -6.43 -9.41 -4.77
N LYS A 70 -7.54 -9.88 -5.35
CA LYS A 70 -8.28 -11.05 -4.87
C LYS A 70 -8.39 -12.08 -5.98
N HIS A 71 -7.85 -13.27 -5.76
CA HIS A 71 -8.10 -14.42 -6.64
C HIS A 71 -9.45 -15.04 -6.28
N ILE A 72 -10.40 -15.01 -7.22
CA ILE A 72 -11.79 -15.41 -6.98
C ILE A 72 -11.91 -16.90 -6.67
N GLY A 73 -11.13 -17.76 -7.34
CA GLY A 73 -11.23 -19.21 -7.18
C GLY A 73 -10.69 -19.74 -5.86
N SER A 74 -9.60 -19.16 -5.34
CA SER A 74 -8.98 -19.58 -4.07
C SER A 74 -9.37 -18.71 -2.88
N GLY A 75 -9.97 -17.55 -3.12
CA GLY A 75 -10.22 -16.53 -2.10
C GLY A 75 -8.95 -15.79 -1.63
N THR A 76 -7.78 -16.13 -2.17
CA THR A 76 -6.50 -15.49 -1.83
C THR A 76 -6.59 -13.99 -2.06
N LYS A 77 -6.25 -13.21 -1.04
CA LYS A 77 -6.31 -11.75 -1.08
C LYS A 77 -5.00 -11.15 -0.58
N ILE A 78 -4.42 -10.28 -1.39
CA ILE A 78 -3.31 -9.41 -1.03
C ILE A 78 -3.86 -7.99 -1.05
N HIS A 79 -3.60 -7.20 -0.01
CA HIS A 79 -4.08 -5.83 0.06
C HIS A 79 -3.04 -4.91 0.69
N PHE A 80 -3.09 -3.64 0.31
CA PHE A 80 -2.15 -2.63 0.74
C PHE A 80 -2.93 -1.47 1.34
N ASN A 81 -2.62 -1.10 2.57
CA ASN A 81 -3.29 -0.02 3.29
C ASN A 81 -2.32 0.72 4.21
N ALA A 82 -2.68 1.95 4.57
CA ALA A 82 -1.82 2.81 5.38
C ALA A 82 -1.68 2.32 6.83
N PHE A 83 -2.72 1.69 7.40
CA PHE A 83 -2.70 1.27 8.80
C PHE A 83 -1.66 0.19 9.04
N ASP A 84 -1.68 -0.87 8.24
CA ASP A 84 -0.72 -1.98 8.36
C ASP A 84 0.71 -1.53 8.04
N ALA A 85 0.86 -0.61 7.08
CA ALA A 85 2.15 0.01 6.78
C ALA A 85 2.73 0.78 7.99
N LEU A 86 1.90 1.57 8.68
CA LEU A 86 2.30 2.31 9.88
C LEU A 86 2.49 1.39 11.09
N ALA A 87 1.72 0.30 11.19
CA ALA A 87 1.94 -0.71 12.23
C ALA A 87 3.31 -1.40 12.06
N ALA A 88 3.68 -1.75 10.82
CA ALA A 88 4.98 -2.34 10.51
C ALA A 88 6.14 -1.35 10.78
N TRP A 89 5.99 -0.08 10.41
CA TRP A 89 6.95 0.98 10.78
C TRP A 89 7.15 1.06 12.29
N LYS A 90 6.05 1.08 13.05
CA LYS A 90 6.12 1.18 14.50
C LYS A 90 6.81 -0.03 15.14
N GLN A 91 6.55 -1.23 14.60
CA GLN A 91 7.15 -2.46 15.06
C GLN A 91 8.65 -2.54 14.72
N GLU A 92 9.05 -2.08 13.54
CA GLU A 92 10.46 -2.04 13.13
C GLU A 92 11.29 -1.16 14.07
N GLY A 93 10.73 -0.03 14.51
CA GLY A 93 11.33 0.80 15.55
C GLY A 93 12.69 1.37 15.15
N LEU A 94 12.82 1.80 13.89
CA LEU A 94 14.07 2.32 13.33
C LEU A 94 14.60 3.51 14.16
N PRO A 95 15.93 3.64 14.28
CA PRO A 95 16.52 4.75 15.02
C PRO A 95 16.21 6.10 14.35
N PRO A 96 16.04 7.18 15.13
CA PRO A 96 15.88 8.54 14.61
C PRO A 96 16.93 8.91 13.56
N VAL A 97 16.49 9.29 12.37
CA VAL A 97 17.40 9.77 11.32
C VAL A 97 17.94 11.13 11.73
N GLU A 98 19.27 11.26 11.79
CA GLU A 98 19.93 12.53 12.10
C GLU A 98 19.93 13.46 10.87
N VAL A 99 18.79 14.06 10.57
CA VAL A 99 18.73 15.16 9.61
C VAL A 99 19.09 16.50 10.28
N PRO A 100 19.70 17.47 9.58
CA PRO A 100 20.00 18.80 10.12
C PRO A 100 18.78 19.51 10.75
N ALA A 101 17.58 19.17 10.27
CA ALA A 101 16.30 19.61 10.84
C ALA A 101 16.00 18.99 12.21
N ALA A 102 16.25 17.70 12.39
CA ALA A 102 16.14 17.00 13.67
C ALA A 102 17.17 17.56 14.66
N ALA A 103 18.34 17.99 14.19
CA ALA A 103 19.33 18.71 15.01
C ALA A 103 18.82 20.09 15.48
N LYS A 104 18.09 20.84 14.63
CA LYS A 104 17.45 22.12 15.03
C LYS A 104 16.37 21.94 16.10
N TRP A 105 15.61 20.84 16.06
CA TRP A 105 14.65 20.47 17.11
C TRP A 105 15.33 19.99 18.40
N LYS A 106 16.39 19.18 18.30
CA LYS A 106 17.26 18.81 19.44
C LYS A 106 17.82 20.08 20.12
N PHE A 107 18.14 21.12 19.36
CA PHE A 107 18.74 22.37 19.88
C PHE A 107 17.75 23.33 20.55
N ARG A 108 16.46 23.33 20.17
CA ARG A 108 15.40 24.11 20.84
C ARG A 108 14.96 23.50 22.18
N SER A 109 15.19 22.20 22.33
CA SER A 109 15.09 21.48 23.59
C SER A 109 16.36 21.74 24.40
N LYS A 110 16.26 21.90 25.72
CA LYS A 110 17.39 22.31 26.57
C LYS A 110 18.64 21.44 26.30
N PRO A 111 19.84 22.02 26.14
CA PRO A 111 21.07 21.29 25.76
C PRO A 111 21.53 20.21 26.77
N SER A 112 20.92 20.13 27.95
CA SER A 112 21.16 19.10 28.96
C SER A 112 20.20 17.90 28.90
N GLN A 113 19.19 17.94 28.04
CA GLN A 113 18.26 16.82 27.81
C GLN A 113 18.60 16.21 26.45
N GLN A 114 19.13 14.99 26.46
CA GLN A 114 19.07 14.15 25.26
C GLN A 114 17.59 14.00 24.91
N VAL A 115 17.15 14.68 23.86
CA VAL A 115 15.85 14.42 23.26
C VAL A 115 15.98 13.05 22.62
N ILE A 116 15.61 12.02 23.37
CA ILE A 116 15.35 10.70 22.81
C ILE A 116 14.08 10.89 22.00
N LEU A 117 14.26 11.03 20.68
CA LEU A 117 13.16 11.00 19.74
C LEU A 117 12.60 9.58 19.76
N ASP A 118 11.30 9.47 19.97
CA ASP A 118 10.56 8.21 20.08
C ASP A 118 10.10 7.68 18.72
N TYR A 119 10.53 8.32 17.62
CA TYR A 119 10.27 7.93 16.25
C TYR A 119 11.37 8.38 15.27
N ASP A 120 11.36 7.79 14.07
CA ASP A 120 12.43 7.86 13.08
C ASP A 120 12.47 9.14 12.22
N TYR A 121 11.48 10.03 12.36
CA TYR A 121 11.13 11.14 11.45
C TYR A 121 10.63 10.74 10.06
N THR A 122 11.06 9.60 9.54
CA THR A 122 10.84 9.27 8.13
C THR A 122 9.63 8.40 7.87
N PHE A 123 9.04 7.74 8.87
CA PHE A 123 7.97 6.77 8.65
C PHE A 123 8.41 5.63 7.70
N THR A 124 9.66 5.17 7.82
CA THR A 124 10.19 4.08 6.98
C THR A 124 9.61 2.74 7.40
N THR A 125 8.91 2.08 6.49
CA THR A 125 8.23 0.82 6.79
C THR A 125 8.82 -0.35 6.00
N PRO A 126 9.01 -1.52 6.63
CA PRO A 126 9.32 -2.75 5.90
C PRO A 126 8.09 -3.39 5.25
N TYR A 127 6.93 -2.73 5.28
CA TYR A 127 5.66 -3.28 4.79
C TYR A 127 5.67 -3.60 3.30
N PHE A 128 5.33 -4.85 2.97
CA PHE A 128 5.23 -5.36 1.60
C PHE A 128 3.84 -5.92 1.25
N GLY A 129 2.82 -5.56 2.04
CA GLY A 129 1.42 -5.97 1.83
C GLY A 129 0.87 -6.85 2.94
N SER A 130 -0.46 -6.93 2.99
CA SER A 130 -1.21 -7.72 3.96
C SER A 130 -1.97 -8.85 3.25
N GLU A 131 -1.99 -10.02 3.85
CA GLU A 131 -2.57 -11.24 3.29
C GLU A 131 -3.83 -11.68 4.03
N ALA A 132 -4.81 -12.15 3.27
CA ALA A 132 -6.06 -12.70 3.78
C ALA A 132 -6.62 -13.75 2.82
N ILE A 133 -7.59 -14.53 3.30
CA ILE A 133 -8.37 -15.45 2.48
C ILE A 133 -9.83 -15.17 2.73
N GLU A 134 -10.54 -14.85 1.66
CA GLU A 134 -11.95 -14.53 1.64
C GLU A 134 -12.65 -15.47 0.67
N ILE A 135 -13.15 -16.59 1.20
CA ILE A 135 -14.03 -17.49 0.45
C ILE A 135 -15.43 -16.91 0.58
N ASP A 136 -16.04 -16.55 -0.55
CA ASP A 136 -17.46 -16.16 -0.60
C ASP A 136 -18.31 -17.40 -0.30
N SER A 137 -18.59 -17.65 0.98
CA SER A 137 -19.58 -18.66 1.37
C SER A 137 -20.95 -18.09 1.03
N ASP A 138 -21.58 -18.62 -0.02
CA ASP A 138 -22.94 -18.29 -0.41
C ASP A 138 -23.90 -18.27 0.80
N LYS A 139 -24.51 -17.10 1.03
CA LYS A 139 -25.89 -16.90 1.52
C LYS A 139 -26.40 -17.93 2.53
N HIS A 140 -26.00 -17.86 3.81
CA HIS A 140 -26.88 -18.08 4.97
C HIS A 140 -26.26 -17.35 6.16
N GLY A 141 -27.02 -16.46 6.78
CA GLY A 141 -26.51 -15.46 7.71
C GLY A 141 -25.85 -16.00 8.98
N SER A 142 -24.58 -15.68 9.15
CA SER A 142 -23.98 -15.22 10.41
C SER A 142 -22.62 -14.62 10.06
N GLY A 143 -22.43 -13.33 10.33
CA GLY A 143 -21.24 -12.56 9.98
C GLY A 143 -20.01 -12.96 10.78
N GLU A 144 -19.47 -14.14 10.52
CA GLU A 144 -18.19 -14.59 11.04
C GLU A 144 -17.29 -14.92 9.86
N VAL A 145 -16.31 -14.04 9.62
CA VAL A 145 -15.21 -14.26 8.67
C VAL A 145 -14.41 -15.46 9.20
N TYR A 146 -14.66 -16.64 8.63
CA TYR A 146 -13.83 -17.81 8.88
C TYR A 146 -12.44 -17.54 8.30
N LYS A 147 -11.51 -17.05 9.12
CA LYS A 147 -10.07 -17.10 8.86
C LYS A 147 -9.64 -18.57 8.83
N GLN A 148 -9.86 -19.26 7.71
CA GLN A 148 -9.22 -20.55 7.47
C GLN A 148 -7.74 -20.29 7.20
N ASN A 149 -6.88 -20.90 8.02
CA ASN A 149 -5.42 -20.85 7.93
C ASN A 149 -4.87 -21.62 6.72
N SER A 150 -5.29 -21.32 5.49
CA SER A 150 -4.49 -21.69 4.31
C SER A 150 -3.49 -20.58 4.02
N SER A 151 -2.52 -20.40 4.91
CA SER A 151 -1.50 -19.34 4.80
C SER A 151 -0.87 -19.38 3.40
N LEU A 152 -0.89 -18.24 2.70
CA LEU A 152 0.05 -17.99 1.63
C LEU A 152 1.46 -18.32 2.16
N HIS A 153 2.17 -19.19 1.44
CA HIS A 153 3.50 -19.61 1.86
C HIS A 153 4.52 -18.78 1.08
N TRP A 154 5.17 -17.85 1.78
CA TRP A 154 6.28 -17.09 1.24
C TRP A 154 7.53 -17.94 1.28
N GLU A 155 8.17 -18.13 0.13
CA GLU A 155 9.43 -18.85 0.00
C GLU A 155 10.48 -17.90 -0.57
N ASP A 156 11.69 -17.99 -0.04
CA ASP A 156 12.83 -17.32 -0.63
C ASP A 156 13.04 -17.87 -2.04
N SER A 157 13.14 -16.97 -3.02
CA SER A 157 13.34 -17.32 -4.41
C SER A 157 14.55 -16.58 -4.97
N GLU A 158 15.40 -17.32 -5.70
CA GLU A 158 16.47 -16.73 -6.51
C GLU A 158 15.96 -16.26 -7.89
N GLU A 159 14.69 -16.55 -8.21
CA GLU A 159 14.07 -16.07 -9.44
C GLU A 159 14.03 -14.54 -9.45
N LYS A 160 14.52 -13.98 -10.54
CA LYS A 160 14.51 -12.53 -10.75
C LYS A 160 13.37 -12.17 -11.67
N LEU A 161 12.77 -11.02 -11.40
CA LEU A 161 11.81 -10.40 -12.30
C LEU A 161 12.49 -10.19 -13.67
N ASP A 162 11.88 -10.71 -14.72
CA ASP A 162 12.42 -10.60 -16.08
C ASP A 162 12.27 -9.16 -16.60
N LEU A 163 13.30 -8.34 -16.35
CA LEU A 163 13.33 -6.94 -16.76
C LEU A 163 13.18 -6.75 -18.28
N VAL A 164 13.51 -7.76 -19.10
CA VAL A 164 13.35 -7.68 -20.55
C VAL A 164 11.87 -7.76 -20.90
N ALA A 165 11.14 -8.70 -20.30
CA ALA A 165 9.68 -8.78 -20.45
C ALA A 165 8.99 -7.48 -19.99
N LEU A 166 9.47 -6.85 -18.91
CA LEU A 166 8.94 -5.57 -18.43
C LEU A 166 9.20 -4.39 -19.35
N ALA A 167 10.31 -4.43 -20.10
CA ALA A 167 10.68 -3.37 -21.02
C ALA A 167 9.91 -3.44 -22.35
N LEU A 168 9.18 -4.54 -22.60
CA LEU A 168 8.32 -4.66 -23.76
C LEU A 168 7.19 -3.65 -23.67
N LYS A 169 6.99 -2.91 -24.75
CA LYS A 169 5.87 -1.97 -24.87
C LYS A 169 4.61 -2.74 -25.21
N GLU A 170 3.92 -3.18 -24.17
CA GLU A 170 2.59 -3.79 -24.28
C GLU A 170 1.50 -2.76 -23.96
N PRO A 171 0.29 -2.93 -24.50
CA PRO A 171 -0.86 -2.17 -24.05
C PRO A 171 -1.10 -2.38 -22.55
N ILE A 172 -1.23 -1.27 -21.83
CA ILE A 172 -1.57 -1.27 -20.40
C ILE A 172 -3.09 -1.44 -20.30
N LEU A 173 -3.52 -2.54 -19.71
CA LEU A 173 -4.94 -2.86 -19.49
C LEU A 173 -5.49 -2.17 -18.25
N PHE A 174 -4.65 -1.96 -17.25
CA PHE A 174 -5.01 -1.26 -16.04
C PHE A 174 -3.78 -0.61 -15.42
N TYR A 175 -3.94 0.64 -15.02
CA TYR A 175 -2.97 1.36 -14.20
C TYR A 175 -3.70 2.08 -13.09
N ASP A 176 -3.18 1.94 -11.88
CA ASP A 176 -3.51 2.89 -10.84
C ASP A 176 -2.36 3.14 -9.88
N GLU A 177 -2.48 4.27 -9.20
CA GLU A 177 -1.57 4.76 -8.19
C GLU A 177 -2.38 5.09 -6.94
N VAL A 178 -2.02 4.46 -5.82
CA VAL A 178 -2.70 4.62 -4.54
C VAL A 178 -1.71 5.17 -3.53
N VAL A 179 -1.94 6.39 -3.09
CA VAL A 179 -1.15 7.00 -2.00
C VAL A 179 -1.68 6.48 -0.67
N LEU A 180 -0.79 5.97 0.18
CA LEU A 180 -1.13 5.47 1.51
C LEU A 180 -0.88 6.54 2.57
N TYR A 181 0.29 7.16 2.55
CA TYR A 181 0.57 8.33 3.38
C TYR A 181 1.68 9.20 2.78
N GLU A 182 1.70 10.45 3.20
CA GLU A 182 2.69 11.47 2.85
C GLU A 182 2.99 12.38 4.05
N ASP A 183 4.25 12.80 4.17
CA ASP A 183 4.73 13.74 5.19
C ASP A 183 5.80 14.67 4.58
N GLU A 184 5.71 15.98 4.81
CA GLU A 184 6.65 16.97 4.27
C GLU A 184 7.90 17.17 5.17
N LEU A 185 8.10 16.33 6.19
CA LEU A 185 9.26 16.35 7.10
C LEU A 185 9.55 17.77 7.64
N ALA A 186 8.50 18.53 7.94
CA ALA A 186 8.54 19.94 8.32
C ALA A 186 9.32 20.84 7.33
N ASP A 187 9.00 20.75 6.03
CA ASP A 187 9.65 21.44 4.92
C ASP A 187 11.11 21.04 4.66
N ASN A 188 11.57 19.92 5.22
CA ASN A 188 12.96 19.44 5.04
C ASN A 188 13.04 18.24 4.11
N GLY A 189 11.96 17.91 3.42
CA GLY A 189 11.92 16.76 2.53
C GLY A 189 10.51 16.28 2.25
N VAL A 190 10.43 15.03 1.80
CA VAL A 190 9.16 14.31 1.68
C VAL A 190 9.38 12.85 2.03
N SER A 191 8.50 12.30 2.85
CA SER A 191 8.29 10.86 3.00
C SER A 191 6.96 10.50 2.36
N LEU A 192 6.99 9.60 1.38
CA LEU A 192 5.82 9.20 0.62
C LEU A 192 5.80 7.69 0.46
N LEU A 193 4.70 7.06 0.85
CA LEU A 193 4.41 5.67 0.54
C LEU A 193 3.27 5.58 -0.48
N THR A 194 3.59 5.05 -1.65
CA THR A 194 2.64 4.87 -2.74
C THR A 194 2.73 3.45 -3.29
N VAL A 195 1.58 2.88 -3.59
CA VAL A 195 1.46 1.57 -4.23
C VAL A 195 0.94 1.77 -5.65
N LYS A 196 1.67 1.27 -6.64
CA LYS A 196 1.29 1.34 -8.04
C LYS A 196 1.01 -0.04 -8.56
N VAL A 197 -0.03 -0.16 -9.38
CA VAL A 197 -0.39 -1.40 -10.07
C VAL A 197 -0.39 -1.18 -11.56
N VAL A 198 0.25 -2.09 -12.29
CA VAL A 198 0.23 -2.14 -13.75
C VAL A 198 -0.18 -3.56 -14.16
N SER A 199 -1.19 -3.67 -15.01
CA SER A 199 -1.57 -4.91 -15.69
C SER A 199 -1.44 -4.73 -17.20
N ALA A 200 -0.78 -5.70 -17.85
CA ALA A 200 -0.52 -5.73 -19.29
C ALA A 200 -0.92 -7.10 -19.87
N ILE A 201 -1.05 -7.18 -21.20
CA ILE A 201 -1.63 -8.35 -21.89
C ILE A 201 -0.82 -9.64 -21.69
N SER A 202 0.51 -9.63 -21.86
CA SER A 202 1.31 -10.86 -21.77
C SER A 202 1.71 -11.21 -20.33
N LEU A 203 1.56 -10.30 -19.39
CA LEU A 203 1.91 -10.54 -17.99
C LEU A 203 0.70 -11.11 -17.26
N MET A 204 0.66 -12.43 -17.11
CA MET A 204 -0.27 -13.12 -16.19
C MET A 204 -0.10 -12.66 -14.73
N SER A 205 0.98 -11.94 -14.42
CA SER A 205 1.28 -11.38 -13.11
C SER A 205 1.03 -9.87 -13.11
N CYS A 206 0.20 -9.39 -12.18
CA CYS A 206 0.09 -7.96 -11.91
C CYS A 206 1.37 -7.46 -11.28
N MET A 207 1.89 -6.36 -11.78
CA MET A 207 3.06 -5.74 -11.18
C MET A 207 2.63 -4.77 -10.12
N ILE A 208 3.13 -4.98 -8.90
CA ILE A 208 2.93 -4.08 -7.78
C ILE A 208 4.28 -3.44 -7.49
N PHE A 209 4.34 -2.12 -7.67
CA PHE A 209 5.51 -1.35 -7.30
C PHE A 209 5.23 -0.59 -6.02
N PHE A 210 6.09 -0.81 -5.03
CA PHE A 210 6.21 0.06 -3.88
C PHE A 210 7.14 1.20 -4.24
N LEU A 211 6.59 2.40 -4.29
CA LEU A 211 7.42 3.59 -4.31
C LEU A 211 7.45 4.15 -2.89
N TYR A 212 8.52 3.81 -2.18
CA TYR A 212 8.88 4.49 -0.95
C TYR A 212 9.91 5.56 -1.29
N LYS A 213 9.52 6.83 -1.16
CA LYS A 213 10.38 7.96 -1.50
C LYS A 213 10.64 8.76 -0.24
N ILE A 214 11.89 8.75 0.21
CA ILE A 214 12.44 9.76 1.10
C ILE A 214 13.35 10.65 0.28
N ALA A 215 13.04 11.94 0.22
CA ALA A 215 13.96 12.96 -0.29
C ALA A 215 14.14 14.01 0.79
N CYS A 216 15.38 14.46 1.01
CA CYS A 216 15.74 15.57 1.91
C CYS A 216 16.44 16.67 1.13
#